data_AF-A0A3D6D571-F1
#
_entry.id   AF-A0A3D6D571-F1
#
_cell.length_a   1.000
_cell.length_b   1.000
_cell.length_c   1.000
_cell.angle_alpha   90.00
_cell.angle_beta   90.00
_cell.angle_gamma   90.00
#
_symmetry.space_group_name_H-M   'P 1'
#
loop_
_entity.id
_entity.type
_entity.pdbx_description
1 polymer ?
#
loop_
_entity_poly.entity_id
_entity_poly.type
_entity_poly.pdbx_seq_one_letter_code
_entity_poly.pdbx_strand_id
1 'polypeptide(L)'
;MNTRHIVPSGVFCLLLAGLMPQSMAENNWPQWRGVNRDGHSADTGLLDKWPENGPEKIWMFENAGKGYSGPAIVGGNFFTMGTRDNRTIILCLDANTGEEQWVKEIGTVLGNAWGDGPRGTPAVDGDNVYTLTGEGNLSCVAAVDGSILWETATSKLGGSTPNWGYSESVLIDGQKLLFTPGGEEGTVAALDKSTGEVIWQSKQIEDKAHYSSIVAAQINGAKQYVQRTEKSIFGLNPDDGALLWKTDFPGRTAVIPTPIVIGNRVYVTAGYGSGCKAIEIQPDNTVKELYSNREMKNHHGGVVRIGGQVFGYSDGIGWLCQNLSDGSEVWSERKALGKGAITYADGKLICLDEGKGHVVMLEASTDGYRELSRFTLDPQSEIRASRGKIWTHPVVVNGKLYLRDQDLIYCYNIK
;
A
#
# COMPACT_ATOMS: atom_id res chain seq x y z
N MET A 1 -29.53 -86.05 0.61
CA MET A 1 -28.09 -85.70 0.53
C MET A 1 -27.89 -84.78 -0.67
N ASN A 2 -26.98 -83.81 -0.54
CA ASN A 2 -26.63 -82.73 -1.48
C ASN A 2 -27.44 -81.43 -1.36
N THR A 3 -27.15 -80.68 -0.29
CA THR A 3 -27.31 -79.23 -0.21
C THR A 3 -26.28 -78.55 -1.13
N ARG A 4 -26.75 -77.81 -2.14
CA ARG A 4 -25.93 -76.89 -2.93
C ARG A 4 -26.10 -75.48 -2.36
N HIS A 5 -25.02 -74.90 -1.86
CA HIS A 5 -24.95 -73.50 -1.45
C HIS A 5 -24.79 -72.61 -2.69
N ILE A 6 -25.68 -71.62 -2.82
CA ILE A 6 -25.56 -70.53 -3.79
C ILE A 6 -24.91 -69.36 -3.03
N VAL A 7 -23.75 -68.92 -3.48
CA VAL A 7 -23.07 -67.71 -2.99
C VAL A 7 -23.58 -66.51 -3.80
N PRO A 8 -24.00 -65.40 -3.18
CA PRO A 8 -24.29 -64.18 -3.93
C PRO A 8 -22.99 -63.40 -4.16
N SER A 9 -22.70 -63.12 -5.43
CA SER A 9 -21.62 -62.21 -5.85
C SER A 9 -21.97 -60.78 -5.45
N GLY A 10 -21.35 -60.27 -4.39
CA GLY A 10 -21.40 -58.85 -4.03
C GLY A 10 -20.56 -58.03 -5.01
N VAL A 11 -21.22 -57.18 -5.78
CA VAL A 11 -20.56 -56.15 -6.60
C VAL A 11 -20.06 -55.06 -5.65
N PHE A 12 -18.74 -54.98 -5.45
CA PHE A 12 -18.10 -53.93 -4.68
C PHE A 12 -17.92 -52.70 -5.59
N CYS A 13 -18.88 -51.77 -5.56
CA CYS A 13 -18.72 -50.45 -6.17
C CYS A 13 -17.69 -49.66 -5.37
N LEU A 14 -16.44 -49.61 -5.86
CA LEU A 14 -15.46 -48.63 -5.43
C LEU A 14 -15.93 -47.23 -5.84
N LEU A 15 -16.50 -46.49 -4.90
CA LEU A 15 -16.66 -45.04 -4.99
C LEU A 15 -15.26 -44.41 -4.96
N LEU A 16 -14.72 -44.14 -6.14
CA LEU A 16 -13.63 -43.18 -6.33
C LEU A 16 -14.18 -41.80 -5.95
N ALA A 17 -13.99 -41.41 -4.69
CA ALA A 17 -14.17 -40.04 -4.25
C ALA A 17 -13.13 -39.19 -4.99
N GLY A 18 -13.55 -38.55 -6.08
CA GLY A 18 -12.74 -37.57 -6.77
C GLY A 18 -12.40 -36.44 -5.80
N LEU A 19 -11.13 -36.34 -5.43
CA LEU A 19 -10.55 -35.14 -4.85
C LEU A 19 -10.70 -34.03 -5.90
N MET A 20 -11.79 -33.26 -5.82
CA MET A 20 -11.82 -31.97 -6.49
C MET A 20 -10.65 -31.15 -5.90
N PRO A 21 -9.73 -30.63 -6.73
CA PRO A 21 -8.76 -29.67 -6.22
C PRO A 21 -9.57 -28.53 -5.62
N GLN A 22 -9.45 -28.33 -4.31
CA GLN A 22 -9.88 -27.08 -3.71
C GLN A 22 -9.04 -26.01 -4.40
N SER A 23 -9.63 -25.20 -5.29
CA SER A 23 -9.00 -23.95 -5.65
C SER A 23 -8.83 -23.19 -4.34
N MET A 24 -7.59 -23.09 -3.86
CA MET A 24 -7.29 -22.13 -2.81
C MET A 24 -7.81 -20.79 -3.34
N ALA A 25 -8.76 -20.18 -2.63
CA ALA A 25 -9.22 -18.85 -3.00
C ALA A 25 -7.96 -17.96 -3.03
N GLU A 26 -7.63 -17.40 -4.19
CA GLU A 26 -6.50 -16.50 -4.30
C GLU A 26 -6.81 -15.25 -3.48
N ASN A 27 -5.93 -14.95 -2.53
CA ASN A 27 -5.94 -13.66 -1.86
C ASN A 27 -5.56 -12.58 -2.88
N ASN A 28 -6.17 -11.41 -2.75
CA ASN A 28 -5.91 -10.27 -3.61
C ASN A 28 -5.26 -9.13 -2.83
N TRP A 29 -4.42 -8.35 -3.51
CA TRP A 29 -3.84 -7.10 -3.05
C TRP A 29 -4.20 -5.97 -4.01
N PRO A 30 -5.46 -5.54 -4.07
CA PRO A 30 -5.97 -4.74 -5.18
C PRO A 30 -5.51 -3.27 -5.19
N GLN A 31 -4.91 -2.80 -4.10
CA GLN A 31 -4.58 -1.37 -3.93
C GLN A 31 -3.45 -1.16 -2.94
N TRP A 32 -3.09 0.12 -2.75
CA TRP A 32 -2.13 0.56 -1.75
C TRP A 32 -2.35 -0.08 -0.39
N ARG A 33 -1.32 -0.80 0.10
CA ARG A 33 -1.32 -1.46 1.40
C ARG A 33 -2.46 -2.48 1.60
N GLY A 34 -2.91 -3.10 0.52
CA GLY A 34 -3.86 -4.22 0.54
C GLY A 34 -5.31 -3.78 0.59
N VAL A 35 -6.22 -4.75 0.75
CA VAL A 35 -7.68 -4.53 0.69
C VAL A 35 -8.13 -3.44 1.68
N ASN A 36 -7.57 -3.42 2.88
CA ASN A 36 -7.92 -2.50 3.97
C ASN A 36 -7.00 -1.27 4.06
N ARG A 37 -5.98 -1.17 3.19
CA ARG A 37 -4.96 -0.10 3.20
C ARG A 37 -4.14 0.01 4.50
N ASP A 38 -4.05 -1.08 5.26
CA ASP A 38 -3.38 -1.18 6.55
C ASP A 38 -2.05 -1.94 6.50
N GLY A 39 -1.68 -2.51 5.36
CA GLY A 39 -0.46 -3.27 5.16
C GLY A 39 -0.50 -4.66 5.79
N HIS A 40 -1.70 -5.25 5.95
CA HIS A 40 -1.89 -6.63 6.40
C HIS A 40 -2.15 -7.56 5.22
N SER A 41 -1.32 -8.59 5.08
CA SER A 41 -1.60 -9.74 4.23
C SER A 41 -2.56 -10.70 4.93
N ALA A 42 -3.47 -11.28 4.15
CA ALA A 42 -4.37 -12.35 4.59
C ALA A 42 -3.70 -13.74 4.53
N ASP A 43 -2.46 -13.82 4.04
CA ASP A 43 -1.75 -15.10 3.95
C ASP A 43 -1.41 -15.65 5.34
N THR A 44 -1.54 -16.96 5.46
CA THR A 44 -1.17 -17.74 6.66
C THR A 44 -0.33 -18.96 6.28
N GLY A 45 0.41 -19.47 7.26
CA GLY A 45 1.29 -20.63 7.07
C GLY A 45 2.51 -20.28 6.23
N LEU A 46 3.03 -19.07 6.41
CA LEU A 46 4.26 -18.59 5.79
C LEU A 46 5.47 -19.13 6.56
N LEU A 47 6.62 -19.20 5.88
CA LEU A 47 7.88 -19.66 6.48
C LEU A 47 8.21 -18.85 7.74
N ASP A 48 8.47 -19.54 8.86
CA ASP A 48 8.94 -18.93 10.10
C ASP A 48 10.41 -18.47 10.04
N LYS A 49 11.16 -19.03 9.08
CA LYS A 49 12.55 -18.69 8.82
C LYS A 49 12.86 -18.92 7.34
N TRP A 50 13.54 -17.97 6.72
CA TRP A 50 14.09 -18.14 5.37
C TRP A 50 15.43 -18.89 5.41
N PRO A 51 15.82 -19.53 4.29
CA PRO A 51 17.20 -20.00 4.09
C PRO A 51 18.23 -18.86 4.24
N GLU A 52 19.50 -19.22 4.45
CA GLU A 52 20.59 -18.24 4.67
C GLU A 52 20.74 -17.22 3.53
N ASN A 53 20.48 -17.64 2.28
CA ASN A 53 20.54 -16.78 1.10
C ASN A 53 19.18 -16.11 0.76
N GLY A 54 18.22 -16.18 1.68
CA GLY A 54 16.85 -15.74 1.45
C GLY A 54 15.91 -16.82 0.90
N PRO A 55 14.63 -16.48 0.76
CA PRO A 55 13.62 -17.37 0.16
C PRO A 55 13.93 -17.68 -1.31
N GLU A 56 13.30 -18.73 -1.85
CA GLU A 56 13.43 -19.09 -3.25
C GLU A 56 12.92 -17.95 -4.13
N LYS A 57 13.75 -17.45 -5.04
CA LYS A 57 13.35 -16.46 -6.05
C LYS A 57 12.63 -17.20 -7.19
N ILE A 58 11.34 -16.91 -7.38
CA ILE A 58 10.52 -17.53 -8.43
C ILE A 58 10.84 -16.89 -9.79
N TRP A 59 10.84 -15.56 -9.82
CA TRP A 59 11.14 -14.78 -11.02
C TRP A 59 11.68 -13.40 -10.66
N MET A 60 12.29 -12.77 -11.64
CA MET A 60 12.71 -11.38 -11.61
C MET A 60 12.37 -10.72 -12.93
N PHE A 61 11.81 -9.52 -12.88
CA PHE A 61 11.52 -8.69 -14.05
C PHE A 61 12.41 -7.45 -14.01
N GLU A 62 13.19 -7.24 -15.08
CA GLU A 62 14.27 -6.23 -15.10
C GLU A 62 13.91 -4.97 -15.89
N ASN A 63 12.69 -4.89 -16.42
CA ASN A 63 12.28 -3.82 -17.31
C ASN A 63 11.13 -2.98 -16.74
N ALA A 64 10.96 -2.87 -15.42
CA ALA A 64 9.87 -2.05 -14.86
C ALA A 64 10.07 -0.54 -15.10
N GLY A 65 11.30 -0.14 -15.46
CA GLY A 65 11.68 1.25 -15.60
C GLY A 65 11.79 2.00 -14.27
N LYS A 66 12.24 3.26 -14.31
CA LYS A 66 12.38 4.09 -13.10
C LYS A 66 11.04 4.29 -12.40
N GLY A 67 11.04 4.32 -11.07
CA GLY A 67 9.85 4.57 -10.29
C GLY A 67 9.86 3.89 -8.93
N TYR A 68 8.81 4.21 -8.16
CA TYR A 68 8.62 3.76 -6.78
C TYR A 68 7.25 3.11 -6.57
N SER A 69 6.43 3.03 -7.62
CA SER A 69 5.08 2.48 -7.57
C SER A 69 5.08 1.08 -6.96
N GLY A 70 4.22 0.89 -5.95
CA GLY A 70 3.91 -0.43 -5.44
C GLY A 70 3.04 -1.21 -6.42
N PRO A 71 2.89 -2.53 -6.20
CA PRO A 71 2.02 -3.34 -7.03
C PRO A 71 0.59 -3.43 -6.50
N ALA A 72 -0.36 -3.56 -7.41
CA ALA A 72 -1.65 -4.17 -7.15
C ALA A 72 -1.68 -5.56 -7.80
N ILE A 73 -2.10 -6.58 -7.06
CA ILE A 73 -2.05 -7.98 -7.50
C ILE A 73 -3.44 -8.60 -7.35
N VAL A 74 -4.08 -8.95 -8.46
CA VAL A 74 -5.45 -9.48 -8.48
C VAL A 74 -5.60 -10.57 -9.53
N GLY A 75 -6.10 -11.74 -9.13
CA GLY A 75 -6.44 -12.83 -10.04
C GLY A 75 -5.30 -13.20 -10.99
N GLY A 76 -4.11 -13.43 -10.45
CA GLY A 76 -2.90 -13.75 -11.23
C GLY A 76 -2.24 -12.59 -11.99
N ASN A 77 -2.81 -11.36 -11.96
CA ASN A 77 -2.20 -10.20 -12.63
C ASN A 77 -1.47 -9.30 -11.63
N PHE A 78 -0.32 -8.78 -12.02
CA PHE A 78 0.50 -7.82 -11.28
C PHE A 78 0.50 -6.50 -12.04
N PHE A 79 -0.03 -5.43 -11.44
CA PHE A 79 -0.06 -4.10 -12.02
C PHE A 79 0.85 -3.15 -11.25
N THR A 80 1.71 -2.41 -11.96
CA THR A 80 2.49 -1.33 -11.37
C THR A 80 2.76 -0.24 -12.40
N MET A 81 3.27 0.90 -11.97
CA MET A 81 3.69 1.97 -12.88
C MET A 81 5.21 2.12 -12.93
N GLY A 82 5.73 2.63 -14.03
CA GLY A 82 7.15 2.93 -14.17
C GLY A 82 7.40 3.98 -15.22
N THR A 83 8.68 4.17 -15.56
CA THR A 83 9.11 5.07 -16.62
C THR A 83 10.01 4.32 -17.60
N ARG A 84 9.55 4.22 -18.86
CA ARG A 84 10.34 3.74 -20.01
C ARG A 84 10.38 4.83 -21.08
N ASP A 85 11.50 5.00 -21.76
CA ASP A 85 11.65 5.93 -22.89
C ASP A 85 11.13 7.35 -22.62
N ASN A 86 11.38 7.85 -21.40
CA ASN A 86 10.92 9.16 -20.92
C ASN A 86 9.39 9.35 -20.94
N ARG A 87 8.63 8.26 -20.81
CA ARG A 87 7.18 8.26 -20.62
C ARG A 87 6.81 7.52 -19.35
N THR A 88 5.78 8.00 -18.64
CA THR A 88 5.17 7.25 -17.53
C THR A 88 4.26 6.19 -18.11
N ILE A 89 4.46 4.95 -17.67
CA ILE A 89 3.72 3.77 -18.10
C ILE A 89 3.02 3.10 -16.92
N ILE A 90 1.94 2.39 -17.21
CA ILE A 90 1.44 1.27 -16.42
C ILE A 90 1.78 -0.02 -17.16
N LEU A 91 2.19 -1.04 -16.42
CA LEU A 91 2.50 -2.37 -16.95
C LEU A 91 1.71 -3.44 -16.19
N CYS A 92 1.35 -4.50 -16.91
CA CYS A 92 0.79 -5.72 -16.35
C CYS A 92 1.76 -6.87 -16.59
N LEU A 93 2.07 -7.60 -15.52
CA LEU A 93 2.82 -8.85 -15.57
C LEU A 93 1.91 -10.00 -15.12
N ASP A 94 2.20 -11.21 -15.60
CA ASP A 94 1.71 -12.41 -14.94
C ASP A 94 2.38 -12.53 -13.56
N ALA A 95 1.61 -12.59 -12.49
CA ALA A 95 2.10 -12.61 -11.11
C ALA A 95 2.79 -13.93 -10.72
N ASN A 96 2.64 -14.97 -11.54
CA ASN A 96 3.23 -16.29 -11.37
C ASN A 96 4.54 -16.46 -12.12
N THR A 97 4.68 -15.87 -13.31
CA THR A 97 5.87 -16.02 -14.17
C THR A 97 6.72 -14.76 -14.27
N GLY A 98 6.15 -13.58 -14.00
CA GLY A 98 6.80 -12.29 -14.22
C GLY A 98 6.80 -11.83 -15.68
N GLU A 99 6.14 -12.58 -16.58
CA GLU A 99 6.07 -12.23 -18.00
C GLU A 99 5.20 -10.99 -18.23
N GLU A 100 5.73 -10.03 -18.99
CA GLU A 100 4.98 -8.83 -19.38
C GLU A 100 3.83 -9.20 -20.32
N GLN A 101 2.61 -8.93 -19.87
CA GLN A 101 1.38 -9.15 -20.63
C GLN A 101 1.08 -7.94 -21.52
N TRP A 102 1.19 -6.74 -20.95
CA TRP A 102 1.01 -5.50 -21.69
C TRP A 102 1.67 -4.32 -20.98
N VAL A 103 1.91 -3.26 -21.74
CA VAL A 103 2.36 -1.95 -21.25
C VAL A 103 1.56 -0.84 -21.93
N LYS A 104 1.17 0.18 -21.16
CA LYS A 104 0.46 1.35 -21.65
C LYS A 104 1.10 2.64 -21.15
N GLU A 105 1.29 3.58 -22.06
CA GLU A 105 1.64 4.95 -21.73
C GLU A 105 0.44 5.70 -21.13
N ILE A 106 0.65 6.35 -19.98
CA ILE A 106 -0.36 7.10 -19.22
C ILE A 106 0.10 8.54 -18.86
N GLY A 107 1.27 8.96 -19.36
CA GLY A 107 1.71 10.33 -19.19
C GLY A 107 3.18 10.57 -19.49
N THR A 108 3.59 11.79 -19.18
CA THR A 108 4.98 12.24 -19.21
C THR A 108 5.66 11.99 -17.85
N VAL A 109 6.98 12.16 -17.81
CA VAL A 109 7.80 11.84 -16.64
C VAL A 109 8.00 13.08 -15.79
N LEU A 110 7.69 12.96 -14.50
CA LEU A 110 8.20 13.90 -13.50
C LEU A 110 9.63 13.50 -13.11
N GLY A 111 10.60 14.35 -13.45
CA GLY A 111 12.00 14.15 -13.08
C GLY A 111 12.43 14.99 -11.87
N ASN A 112 13.23 14.39 -10.96
CA ASN A 112 13.88 15.13 -9.88
C ASN A 112 15.12 14.40 -9.34
N ALA A 113 15.90 15.07 -8.48
CA ALA A 113 17.16 14.53 -7.94
C ALA A 113 16.99 13.29 -7.03
N TRP A 114 15.77 12.96 -6.61
CA TRP A 114 15.42 11.81 -5.77
C TRP A 114 14.87 10.64 -6.58
N GLY A 115 14.86 10.71 -7.91
CA GLY A 115 14.42 9.63 -8.80
C GLY A 115 13.19 10.01 -9.60
N ASP A 116 13.19 9.60 -10.86
CA ASP A 116 12.14 9.92 -11.81
C ASP A 116 11.01 8.89 -11.73
N GLY A 117 9.83 9.27 -12.23
CA GLY A 117 8.75 8.32 -12.46
C GLY A 117 7.71 8.23 -11.33
N PRO A 118 6.73 7.33 -11.49
CA PRO A 118 5.53 7.26 -10.67
C PRO A 118 5.80 6.63 -9.29
N ARG A 119 5.02 7.07 -8.29
CA ARG A 119 5.19 6.69 -6.87
C ARG A 119 3.97 6.01 -6.26
N GLY A 120 2.77 6.42 -6.68
CA GLY A 120 1.51 5.82 -6.21
C GLY A 120 1.40 4.35 -6.64
N THR A 121 0.61 3.57 -5.92
CA THR A 121 0.22 2.21 -6.30
C THR A 121 -1.09 2.27 -7.09
N PRO A 122 -1.22 1.58 -8.24
CA PRO A 122 -2.50 1.46 -8.92
C PRO A 122 -3.58 0.87 -8.02
N ALA A 123 -4.84 1.16 -8.32
CA ALA A 123 -5.98 0.47 -7.70
C ALA A 123 -6.70 -0.37 -8.76
N VAL A 124 -7.06 -1.61 -8.42
CA VAL A 124 -7.79 -2.53 -9.29
C VAL A 124 -9.17 -2.76 -8.70
N ASP A 125 -10.21 -2.61 -9.52
CA ASP A 125 -11.58 -2.95 -9.15
C ASP A 125 -12.31 -3.52 -10.38
N GLY A 126 -12.70 -4.80 -10.27
CA GLY A 126 -13.23 -5.55 -11.41
C GLY A 126 -12.24 -5.59 -12.57
N ASP A 127 -12.70 -5.20 -13.75
CA ASP A 127 -11.94 -5.22 -15.00
C ASP A 127 -11.14 -3.92 -15.25
N ASN A 128 -11.06 -3.03 -14.25
CA ASN A 128 -10.47 -1.69 -14.41
C ASN A 128 -9.28 -1.48 -13.47
N VAL A 129 -8.29 -0.73 -13.97
CA VAL A 129 -7.12 -0.29 -13.21
C VAL A 129 -7.02 1.22 -13.24
N TYR A 130 -6.86 1.81 -12.06
CA TYR A 130 -6.85 3.25 -11.83
C TYR A 130 -5.46 3.71 -11.42
N THR A 131 -4.95 4.73 -12.10
CA THR A 131 -3.57 5.23 -11.91
C THR A 131 -3.54 6.74 -11.73
N LEU A 132 -2.71 7.21 -10.81
CA LEU A 132 -2.36 8.62 -10.65
C LEU A 132 -0.84 8.79 -10.87
N THR A 133 -0.46 9.50 -11.92
CA THR A 133 0.96 9.74 -12.23
C THR A 133 1.55 10.86 -11.38
N GLY A 134 2.88 10.96 -11.32
CA GLY A 134 3.56 12.02 -10.58
C GLY A 134 3.20 13.44 -11.02
N GLU A 135 2.84 13.63 -12.29
CA GLU A 135 2.38 14.93 -12.83
C GLU A 135 0.89 15.18 -12.63
N GLY A 136 0.16 14.20 -12.09
CA GLY A 136 -1.26 14.34 -11.77
C GLY A 136 -2.20 13.94 -12.89
N ASN A 137 -1.75 13.14 -13.88
CA ASN A 137 -2.66 12.48 -14.80
C ASN A 137 -3.35 11.34 -14.06
N LEU A 138 -4.68 11.34 -14.12
CA LEU A 138 -5.51 10.29 -13.56
C LEU A 138 -6.16 9.54 -14.73
N SER A 139 -5.93 8.23 -14.79
CA SER A 139 -6.40 7.38 -15.89
C SER A 139 -7.10 6.15 -15.34
N CYS A 140 -8.13 5.70 -16.05
CA CYS A 140 -8.70 4.36 -15.91
C CYS A 140 -8.37 3.58 -17.18
N VAL A 141 -7.78 2.40 -17.00
CA VAL A 141 -7.44 1.48 -18.09
C VAL A 141 -8.09 0.12 -17.87
N ALA A 142 -8.42 -0.57 -18.96
CA ALA A 142 -8.89 -1.94 -18.88
C ALA A 142 -7.76 -2.86 -18.38
N ALA A 143 -8.06 -3.73 -17.42
CA ALA A 143 -7.09 -4.67 -16.84
C ALA A 143 -6.58 -5.69 -17.87
N VAL A 144 -7.41 -6.04 -18.85
CA VAL A 144 -7.12 -7.09 -19.84
C VAL A 144 -6.03 -6.69 -20.85
N ASP A 145 -5.97 -5.42 -21.25
CA ASP A 145 -5.08 -4.99 -22.34
C ASP A 145 -4.47 -3.58 -22.15
N GLY A 146 -4.78 -2.91 -21.05
CA GLY A 146 -4.30 -1.56 -20.76
C GLY A 146 -4.94 -0.48 -21.64
N SER A 147 -6.02 -0.77 -22.38
CA SER A 147 -6.73 0.24 -23.16
C SER A 147 -7.28 1.34 -22.25
N ILE A 148 -7.08 2.60 -22.63
CA ILE A 148 -7.55 3.75 -21.84
C ILE A 148 -9.06 3.86 -22.01
N LEU A 149 -9.78 3.82 -20.89
CA LEU A 149 -11.24 3.97 -20.83
C LEU A 149 -11.63 5.45 -20.64
N TRP A 150 -10.93 6.14 -19.75
CA TRP A 150 -11.05 7.59 -19.56
C TRP A 150 -9.79 8.18 -18.92
N GLU A 151 -9.57 9.48 -19.11
CA GLU A 151 -8.48 10.24 -18.47
C GLU A 151 -8.92 11.64 -18.04
N THR A 152 -8.34 12.10 -16.93
CA THR A 152 -8.44 13.46 -16.45
C THR A 152 -7.12 13.88 -15.80
N ALA A 153 -7.04 15.10 -15.27
CA ALA A 153 -5.85 15.59 -14.60
C ALA A 153 -6.22 16.41 -13.37
N THR A 154 -5.37 16.36 -12.34
CA THR A 154 -5.53 17.16 -11.12
C THR A 154 -5.62 18.66 -11.43
N SER A 155 -4.93 19.13 -12.46
CA SER A 155 -4.96 20.53 -12.93
C SER A 155 -6.34 20.99 -13.42
N LYS A 156 -7.20 20.08 -13.92
CA LYS A 156 -8.60 20.40 -14.27
C LYS A 156 -9.45 20.68 -13.04
N LEU A 157 -8.99 20.28 -11.85
CA LEU A 157 -9.64 20.48 -10.55
C LEU A 157 -8.87 21.45 -9.65
N GLY A 158 -8.07 22.35 -10.25
CA GLY A 158 -7.28 23.36 -9.51
C GLY A 158 -6.01 22.83 -8.83
N GLY A 159 -5.67 21.56 -9.05
CA GLY A 159 -4.50 20.92 -8.48
C GLY A 159 -3.19 21.47 -9.03
N SER A 160 -2.15 21.42 -8.21
CA SER A 160 -0.78 21.82 -8.58
C SER A 160 0.21 20.73 -8.14
N THR A 161 1.11 20.36 -9.04
CA THR A 161 2.04 19.26 -8.83
C THR A 161 2.95 19.52 -7.62
N PRO A 162 2.94 18.67 -6.58
CA PRO A 162 3.87 18.79 -5.46
C PRO A 162 5.32 18.61 -5.90
N ASN A 163 6.28 19.03 -5.06
CA ASN A 163 7.71 19.00 -5.40
C ASN A 163 8.23 17.59 -5.77
N TRP A 164 7.73 16.53 -5.11
CA TRP A 164 8.07 15.14 -5.45
C TRP A 164 6.99 14.44 -6.28
N GLY A 165 6.04 15.21 -6.83
CA GLY A 165 4.90 14.71 -7.60
C GLY A 165 3.78 14.14 -6.75
N TYR A 166 2.62 13.93 -7.38
CA TYR A 166 1.56 13.16 -6.74
C TYR A 166 2.08 11.75 -6.42
N SER A 167 2.01 11.40 -5.14
CA SER A 167 2.53 10.13 -4.61
C SER A 167 1.48 9.38 -3.80
N GLU A 168 0.30 9.95 -3.61
CA GLU A 168 -0.82 9.21 -3.06
C GLU A 168 -1.23 8.09 -4.02
N SER A 169 -1.90 7.09 -3.47
CA SER A 169 -2.59 6.08 -4.26
C SER A 169 -4.08 6.33 -4.12
N VAL A 170 -4.81 6.35 -5.24
CA VAL A 170 -6.24 6.62 -5.26
C VAL A 170 -7.01 5.61 -4.40
N LEU A 171 -8.17 6.00 -3.90
CA LEU A 171 -9.08 5.14 -3.15
C LEU A 171 -10.30 4.82 -4.01
N ILE A 172 -10.65 3.54 -4.13
CA ILE A 172 -11.92 3.11 -4.71
C ILE A 172 -12.87 2.73 -3.57
N ASP A 173 -14.06 3.35 -3.55
CA ASP A 173 -15.14 3.00 -2.62
C ASP A 173 -16.48 2.97 -3.36
N GLY A 174 -16.98 1.76 -3.64
CA GLY A 174 -18.20 1.58 -4.44
C GLY A 174 -18.03 2.15 -5.85
N GLN A 175 -18.84 3.13 -6.23
CA GLN A 175 -18.74 3.83 -7.52
C GLN A 175 -17.81 5.05 -7.50
N LYS A 176 -17.23 5.39 -6.34
CA LYS A 176 -16.40 6.59 -6.18
C LYS A 176 -14.92 6.24 -6.31
N LEU A 177 -14.19 7.02 -7.10
CA LEU A 177 -12.73 7.13 -7.05
C LEU A 177 -12.37 8.42 -6.34
N LEU A 178 -11.58 8.32 -5.27
CA LEU A 178 -11.12 9.47 -4.48
C LEU A 178 -9.63 9.70 -4.63
N PHE A 179 -9.28 10.99 -4.72
CA PHE A 179 -7.91 11.48 -4.80
C PHE A 179 -7.86 12.94 -4.33
N THR A 180 -6.65 13.48 -4.22
CA THR A 180 -6.33 14.77 -3.63
C THR A 180 -5.71 15.69 -4.69
N PRO A 181 -6.49 16.32 -5.58
CA PRO A 181 -5.96 17.38 -6.45
C PRO A 181 -5.27 18.48 -5.64
N GLY A 182 -5.82 18.81 -4.47
CA GLY A 182 -5.35 19.92 -3.65
C GLY A 182 -5.70 21.29 -4.23
N GLY A 183 -5.67 22.32 -3.38
CA GLY A 183 -5.80 23.71 -3.81
C GLY A 183 -7.18 24.33 -3.57
N GLU A 184 -7.34 25.55 -4.09
CA GLU A 184 -8.47 26.47 -3.81
C GLU A 184 -9.82 25.96 -4.32
N GLU A 185 -9.81 25.07 -5.32
CA GLU A 185 -11.02 24.40 -5.79
C GLU A 185 -11.47 23.25 -4.87
N GLY A 186 -10.75 22.98 -3.78
CA GLY A 186 -11.06 21.94 -2.80
C GLY A 186 -10.02 20.83 -2.80
N THR A 187 -9.62 20.41 -1.60
CA THR A 187 -8.48 19.50 -1.40
C THR A 187 -8.70 18.09 -1.96
N VAL A 188 -9.86 17.49 -1.73
CA VAL A 188 -10.21 16.12 -2.14
C VAL A 188 -11.34 16.14 -3.15
N ALA A 189 -11.26 15.28 -4.15
CA ALA A 189 -12.32 15.07 -5.14
C ALA A 189 -12.75 13.60 -5.16
N ALA A 190 -14.04 13.38 -5.40
CA ALA A 190 -14.59 12.08 -5.78
C ALA A 190 -15.10 12.14 -7.22
N LEU A 191 -14.69 11.15 -8.02
CA LEU A 191 -15.17 10.95 -9.37
C LEU A 191 -16.04 9.70 -9.44
N ASP A 192 -16.93 9.64 -10.41
CA ASP A 192 -17.52 8.38 -10.86
C ASP A 192 -16.40 7.55 -11.50
N LYS A 193 -16.12 6.36 -10.93
CA LYS A 193 -15.00 5.53 -11.37
C LYS A 193 -15.19 4.97 -12.80
N SER A 194 -16.41 4.97 -13.32
CA SER A 194 -16.72 4.43 -14.65
C SER A 194 -16.54 5.48 -15.74
N THR A 195 -16.77 6.76 -15.43
CA THR A 195 -16.74 7.86 -16.42
C THR A 195 -15.62 8.87 -16.21
N GLY A 196 -15.06 8.96 -14.99
CA GLY A 196 -14.11 10.01 -14.61
C GLY A 196 -14.76 11.37 -14.34
N GLU A 197 -16.09 11.46 -14.33
CA GLU A 197 -16.82 12.69 -14.05
C GLU A 197 -16.83 13.02 -12.56
N VAL A 198 -16.76 14.30 -12.21
CA VAL A 198 -16.74 14.75 -10.82
C VAL A 198 -18.10 14.53 -10.17
N ILE A 199 -18.13 13.79 -9.06
CA ILE A 199 -19.30 13.67 -8.18
C ILE A 199 -19.31 14.85 -7.19
N TRP A 200 -18.18 15.09 -6.52
CA TRP A 200 -18.01 16.22 -5.61
C TRP A 200 -16.53 16.60 -5.46
N GLN A 201 -16.29 17.82 -4.98
CA GLN A 201 -14.97 18.31 -4.55
C GLN A 201 -15.13 19.07 -3.22
N SER A 202 -14.24 18.83 -2.26
CA SER A 202 -14.37 19.30 -0.87
C SER A 202 -14.09 20.80 -0.72
N LYS A 203 -15.04 21.67 -1.09
CA LYS A 203 -14.87 23.13 -1.13
C LYS A 203 -14.58 23.81 0.21
N GLN A 204 -14.83 23.14 1.35
CA GLN A 204 -14.61 23.68 2.69
C GLN A 204 -13.16 23.50 3.20
N ILE A 205 -12.28 22.93 2.38
CA ILE A 205 -10.86 22.77 2.69
C ILE A 205 -10.02 22.98 1.43
N GLU A 206 -9.01 23.84 1.53
CA GLU A 206 -8.22 24.34 0.40
C GLU A 206 -6.72 24.04 0.56
N ASP A 207 -6.39 23.05 1.40
CA ASP A 207 -5.03 22.58 1.56
C ASP A 207 -4.50 22.04 0.22
N LYS A 208 -3.20 22.25 -0.03
CA LYS A 208 -2.50 21.68 -1.19
C LYS A 208 -2.34 20.17 -1.03
N ALA A 209 -2.24 19.48 -2.16
CA ALA A 209 -1.95 18.06 -2.21
C ALA A 209 -0.60 17.74 -1.56
N HIS A 210 -0.53 16.58 -0.94
CA HIS A 210 0.72 16.04 -0.40
C HIS A 210 0.79 14.53 -0.65
N TYR A 211 1.64 13.79 0.08
CA TYR A 211 2.00 12.42 -0.30
C TYR A 211 1.23 11.33 0.43
N SER A 212 0.37 11.69 1.38
CA SER A 212 -0.48 10.72 2.10
C SER A 212 -1.67 10.30 1.25
N SER A 213 -2.09 9.05 1.41
CA SER A 213 -3.27 8.52 0.74
C SER A 213 -4.50 8.52 1.65
N ILE A 214 -5.68 8.64 1.03
CA ILE A 214 -6.99 8.67 1.71
C ILE A 214 -7.32 7.29 2.28
N VAL A 215 -8.05 7.26 3.40
CA VAL A 215 -8.67 6.05 3.96
C VAL A 215 -10.17 6.24 4.19
N ALA A 216 -10.97 5.21 3.91
CA ALA A 216 -12.36 5.14 4.34
C ALA A 216 -12.45 4.44 5.70
N ALA A 217 -13.23 4.98 6.63
CA ALA A 217 -13.37 4.40 7.95
C ALA A 217 -14.75 4.68 8.57
N GLN A 218 -15.14 3.84 9.52
CA GLN A 218 -16.35 4.07 10.34
C GLN A 218 -15.98 4.91 11.57
N ILE A 219 -16.47 6.14 11.63
CA ILE A 219 -16.31 7.08 12.75
C ILE A 219 -17.70 7.54 13.17
N ASN A 220 -18.00 7.48 14.47
CA ASN A 220 -19.31 7.79 15.03
C ASN A 220 -20.45 6.97 14.39
N GLY A 221 -20.18 5.72 14.00
CA GLY A 221 -21.15 4.82 13.39
C GLY A 221 -21.46 5.11 11.91
N ALA A 222 -20.78 6.09 11.29
CA ALA A 222 -20.96 6.45 9.88
C ALA A 222 -19.64 6.37 9.11
N LYS A 223 -19.73 6.13 7.80
CA LYS A 223 -18.56 6.17 6.92
C LYS A 223 -18.06 7.59 6.79
N GLN A 224 -16.75 7.77 6.88
CA GLN A 224 -16.06 9.03 6.62
C GLN A 224 -14.81 8.76 5.80
N TYR A 225 -14.39 9.73 4.99
CA TYR A 225 -13.07 9.72 4.37
C TYR A 225 -12.10 10.53 5.21
N VAL A 226 -10.99 9.93 5.62
CA VAL A 226 -9.94 10.60 6.39
C VAL A 226 -8.74 10.83 5.48
N GLN A 227 -8.26 12.07 5.47
CA GLN A 227 -7.08 12.44 4.73
C GLN A 227 -6.18 13.35 5.58
N ARG A 228 -4.90 13.31 5.22
CA ARG A 228 -3.86 14.16 5.79
C ARG A 228 -3.11 14.90 4.68
N THR A 229 -2.91 16.18 4.89
CA THR A 229 -2.10 17.06 4.03
C THR A 229 -0.83 17.49 4.75
N GLU A 230 -0.12 18.47 4.21
CA GLU A 230 0.98 19.12 4.93
C GLU A 230 0.52 19.77 6.23
N LYS A 231 -0.66 20.39 6.25
CA LYS A 231 -1.08 21.23 7.39
C LYS A 231 -2.00 20.51 8.35
N SER A 232 -2.91 19.70 7.82
CA SER A 232 -4.07 19.26 8.57
C SER A 232 -4.39 17.78 8.41
N ILE A 233 -5.20 17.30 9.35
CA ILE A 233 -5.89 16.01 9.32
C ILE A 233 -7.37 16.36 9.36
N PHE A 234 -8.17 15.71 8.53
CA PHE A 234 -9.59 16.00 8.43
C PHE A 234 -10.40 14.78 8.02
N GLY A 235 -11.68 14.82 8.37
CA GLY A 235 -12.70 13.87 7.94
C GLY A 235 -13.72 14.53 7.03
N LEU A 236 -14.12 13.82 5.99
CA LEU A 236 -15.11 14.27 5.01
C LEU A 236 -16.32 13.34 5.00
N ASN A 237 -17.49 13.93 4.78
CA ASN A 237 -18.71 13.21 4.48
C ASN A 237 -18.55 12.50 3.12
N PRO A 238 -18.86 11.19 3.04
CA PRO A 238 -18.65 10.43 1.81
C PRO A 238 -19.58 10.81 0.66
N ASP A 239 -20.74 11.42 0.94
CA ASP A 239 -21.79 11.66 -0.05
C ASP A 239 -21.60 12.97 -0.79
N ASP A 240 -21.16 14.02 -0.11
CA ASP A 240 -21.04 15.38 -0.66
C ASP A 240 -19.64 16.02 -0.48
N GLY A 241 -18.72 15.34 0.22
CA GLY A 241 -17.39 15.86 0.50
C GLY A 241 -17.36 16.99 1.52
N ALA A 242 -18.45 17.22 2.26
CA ALA A 242 -18.50 18.24 3.31
C ALA A 242 -17.50 17.93 4.43
N LEU A 243 -16.87 18.98 4.97
CA LEU A 243 -15.92 18.87 6.07
C LEU A 243 -16.67 18.54 7.36
N LEU A 244 -16.36 17.38 7.96
CA LEU A 244 -16.97 16.94 9.22
C LEU A 244 -16.16 17.42 10.43
N TRP A 245 -14.83 17.33 10.34
CA TRP A 245 -13.90 17.74 11.40
C TRP A 245 -12.52 18.02 10.82
N LYS A 246 -11.73 18.82 11.53
CA LYS A 246 -10.35 19.18 11.16
C LYS A 246 -9.51 19.41 12.41
N THR A 247 -8.23 19.05 12.34
CA THR A 247 -7.22 19.47 13.32
C THR A 247 -5.88 19.71 12.64
N ASP A 248 -5.06 20.57 13.23
CA ASP A 248 -3.74 20.86 12.72
C ASP A 248 -2.74 19.76 13.12
N PHE A 249 -1.89 19.40 12.17
CA PHE A 249 -0.72 18.57 12.39
C PHE A 249 0.35 18.89 11.32
N PRO A 250 1.02 20.05 11.46
CA PRO A 250 1.92 20.55 10.43
C PRO A 250 3.12 19.60 10.21
N GLY A 251 3.24 19.15 8.98
CA GLY A 251 4.41 18.51 8.41
C GLY A 251 5.57 19.49 8.22
N ARG A 252 6.65 19.00 7.59
CA ARG A 252 7.85 19.83 7.36
C ARG A 252 8.43 19.70 5.96
N THR A 253 8.46 18.50 5.39
CA THR A 253 9.11 18.27 4.09
C THR A 253 8.26 17.32 3.26
N ALA A 254 8.12 16.07 3.68
CA ALA A 254 7.21 15.12 3.05
C ALA A 254 6.33 14.45 4.10
N VAL A 255 5.01 14.64 3.97
CA VAL A 255 3.98 13.93 4.74
C VAL A 255 3.46 12.79 3.89
N ILE A 256 3.91 11.59 4.23
CA ILE A 256 3.70 10.36 3.45
C ILE A 256 2.83 9.34 4.19
N PRO A 257 2.98 9.11 5.51
CA PRO A 257 2.27 8.01 6.17
C PRO A 257 0.75 8.19 6.13
N THR A 258 0.08 7.14 5.64
CA THR A 258 -1.38 7.01 5.62
C THR A 258 -1.95 6.99 7.06
N PRO A 259 -3.04 7.72 7.34
CA PRO A 259 -3.70 7.67 8.65
C PRO A 259 -4.15 6.27 9.04
N ILE A 260 -4.06 5.94 10.33
CA ILE A 260 -4.67 4.72 10.91
C ILE A 260 -5.93 5.15 11.66
N VAL A 261 -7.06 4.53 11.35
CA VAL A 261 -8.35 4.82 11.99
C VAL A 261 -8.85 3.61 12.77
N ILE A 262 -9.30 3.83 14.01
CA ILE A 262 -9.68 2.78 14.97
C ILE A 262 -10.95 3.22 15.69
N GLY A 263 -12.11 2.81 15.18
CA GLY A 263 -13.39 3.37 15.62
C GLY A 263 -13.33 4.89 15.50
N ASN A 264 -13.45 5.59 16.63
CA ASN A 264 -13.41 7.05 16.66
C ASN A 264 -12.02 7.67 16.77
N ARG A 265 -10.94 6.87 16.81
CA ARG A 265 -9.57 7.37 16.96
C ARG A 265 -8.86 7.43 15.62
N VAL A 266 -8.12 8.51 15.40
CA VAL A 266 -7.26 8.70 14.22
C VAL A 266 -5.83 8.91 14.69
N TYR A 267 -4.90 8.10 14.19
CA TYR A 267 -3.47 8.21 14.43
C TYR A 267 -2.75 8.59 13.13
N VAL A 268 -1.80 9.54 13.24
CA VAL A 268 -0.93 9.95 12.13
C VAL A 268 0.50 10.14 12.61
N THR A 269 1.46 10.05 11.68
CA THR A 269 2.89 10.31 11.92
C THR A 269 3.56 10.92 10.70
N ALA A 270 4.60 11.73 10.90
CA ALA A 270 5.52 12.16 9.85
C ALA A 270 6.95 12.30 10.35
N GLY A 271 7.88 12.06 9.42
CA GLY A 271 9.31 12.21 9.58
C GLY A 271 9.75 13.67 9.64
N TYR A 272 11.04 13.90 9.40
CA TYR A 272 11.62 15.26 9.38
C TYR A 272 11.44 16.06 10.68
N GLY A 273 11.16 15.37 11.79
CA GLY A 273 10.97 15.95 13.12
C GLY A 273 9.53 16.30 13.49
N SER A 274 8.53 16.01 12.64
CA SER A 274 7.11 16.29 12.93
C SER A 274 6.57 15.43 14.08
N GLY A 275 6.89 14.12 14.12
CA GLY A 275 6.43 13.23 15.18
C GLY A 275 5.11 12.54 14.84
N CYS A 276 4.30 12.27 15.85
CA CYS A 276 2.99 11.63 15.72
C CYS A 276 1.92 12.31 16.57
N LYS A 277 0.67 12.11 16.17
CA LYS A 277 -0.51 12.62 16.86
C LYS A 277 -1.62 11.59 16.84
N ALA A 278 -2.32 11.43 17.96
CA ALA A 278 -3.56 10.69 18.04
C ALA A 278 -4.70 11.60 18.51
N ILE A 279 -5.84 11.49 17.85
CA ILE A 279 -7.05 12.23 18.17
C ILE A 279 -8.24 11.28 18.31
N GLU A 280 -9.25 11.71 19.04
CA GLU A 280 -10.55 11.06 19.13
C GLU A 280 -11.63 12.02 18.63
N ILE A 281 -12.42 11.55 17.67
CA ILE A 281 -13.56 12.29 17.14
C ILE A 281 -14.76 12.03 18.06
N GLN A 282 -15.24 13.08 18.72
CA GLN A 282 -16.38 13.00 19.62
C GLN A 282 -17.70 12.85 18.84
N PRO A 283 -18.82 12.45 19.47
CA PRO A 283 -20.10 12.24 18.78
C PRO A 283 -20.63 13.44 17.99
N ASP A 284 -20.26 14.67 18.39
CA ASP A 284 -20.60 15.93 17.72
C ASP A 284 -19.57 16.35 16.65
N ASN A 285 -18.66 15.44 16.27
CA ASN A 285 -17.51 15.65 15.40
C ASN A 285 -16.48 16.68 15.91
N THR A 286 -16.51 17.08 17.18
CA THR A 286 -15.39 17.82 17.76
C THR A 286 -14.16 16.93 17.93
N VAL A 287 -12.97 17.51 17.78
CA VAL A 287 -11.70 16.79 17.87
C VAL A 287 -11.12 16.93 19.27
N LYS A 288 -10.90 15.80 19.95
CA LYS A 288 -10.12 15.74 21.19
C LYS A 288 -8.73 15.18 20.91
N GLU A 289 -7.69 15.95 21.20
CA GLU A 289 -6.32 15.41 21.16
C GLU A 289 -6.11 14.43 22.31
N LEU A 290 -5.61 13.23 22.00
CA LEU A 290 -5.24 12.22 22.99
C LEU A 290 -3.78 12.40 23.40
N TYR A 291 -2.89 12.52 22.40
CA TYR A 291 -1.48 12.84 22.59
C TYR A 291 -0.85 13.37 21.30
N SER A 292 0.25 14.09 21.46
CA SER A 292 1.14 14.54 20.38
C SER A 292 2.58 14.52 20.90
N ASN A 293 3.47 13.78 20.24
CA ASN A 293 4.86 13.60 20.67
C ASN A 293 5.78 13.30 19.48
N ARG A 294 7.06 13.03 19.76
CA ARG A 294 8.09 12.77 18.74
C ARG A 294 8.64 11.35 18.76
N GLU A 295 7.94 10.40 19.35
CA GLU A 295 8.39 9.01 19.40
C GLU A 295 8.40 8.41 17.99
N MET A 296 7.26 8.41 17.30
CA MET A 296 7.17 7.95 15.91
C MET A 296 7.27 9.12 14.93
N LYS A 297 8.42 9.26 14.27
CA LYS A 297 8.68 10.21 13.16
C LYS A 297 8.85 9.43 11.86
N ASN A 298 7.78 8.81 11.38
CA ASN A 298 7.88 7.90 10.24
C ASN A 298 8.04 8.63 8.91
N HIS A 299 9.02 8.18 8.13
CA HIS A 299 9.44 8.82 6.90
C HIS A 299 8.68 8.26 5.68
N HIS A 300 9.32 7.51 4.77
CA HIS A 300 8.64 6.91 3.59
C HIS A 300 8.01 5.54 3.87
N GLY A 301 8.54 4.82 4.86
CA GLY A 301 8.30 3.39 5.03
C GLY A 301 6.91 2.98 5.52
N GLY A 302 6.09 3.94 5.94
CA GLY A 302 4.79 3.67 6.55
C GLY A 302 4.91 3.01 7.93
N VAL A 303 3.73 2.78 8.51
CA VAL A 303 3.57 2.17 9.83
C VAL A 303 2.44 1.16 9.80
N VAL A 304 2.62 0.01 10.43
CA VAL A 304 1.59 -1.05 10.53
C VAL A 304 1.07 -1.13 11.95
N ARG A 305 -0.25 -1.15 12.10
CA ARG A 305 -0.90 -1.41 13.38
C ARG A 305 -1.03 -2.91 13.61
N ILE A 306 -0.69 -3.40 14.79
CA ILE A 306 -1.01 -4.76 15.24
C ILE A 306 -1.56 -4.65 16.66
N GLY A 307 -2.82 -5.08 16.87
CA GLY A 307 -3.47 -4.96 18.17
C GLY A 307 -3.50 -3.52 18.71
N GLY A 308 -2.90 -3.30 19.88
CA GLY A 308 -2.79 -1.99 20.54
C GLY A 308 -1.53 -1.22 20.18
N GLN A 309 -0.75 -1.70 19.21
CA GLN A 309 0.59 -1.21 18.90
C GLN A 309 0.70 -0.74 17.46
N VAL A 310 1.68 0.14 17.21
CA VAL A 310 2.11 0.56 15.89
C VAL A 310 3.59 0.29 15.72
N PHE A 311 3.94 -0.32 14.59
CA PHE A 311 5.30 -0.68 14.20
C PHE A 311 5.75 0.11 12.97
N GLY A 312 6.99 0.55 12.97
CA GLY A 312 7.62 1.17 11.79
C GLY A 312 8.93 1.85 12.13
N TYR A 313 9.59 2.41 11.12
CA TYR A 313 10.84 3.14 11.33
C TYR A 313 10.59 4.59 11.74
N SER A 314 11.23 5.06 12.81
CA SER A 314 11.20 6.43 13.31
C SER A 314 12.56 7.13 13.13
N ASP A 315 12.55 8.32 12.52
CA ASP A 315 13.76 9.11 12.29
C ASP A 315 14.55 9.36 13.58
N GLY A 316 15.78 8.84 13.62
CA GLY A 316 16.74 9.07 14.70
C GLY A 316 16.80 7.98 15.76
N ILE A 317 15.71 7.22 15.99
CA ILE A 317 15.67 6.13 16.98
C ILE A 317 15.55 4.74 16.38
N GLY A 318 15.17 4.62 15.10
CA GLY A 318 15.16 3.34 14.38
C GLY A 318 13.80 2.67 14.30
N TRP A 319 13.80 1.35 14.15
CA TRP A 319 12.59 0.53 14.18
C TRP A 319 11.96 0.62 15.56
N LEU A 320 10.68 0.95 15.61
CA LEU A 320 9.95 1.32 16.83
C LEU A 320 8.67 0.50 16.91
N CYS A 321 8.40 -0.02 18.10
CA CYS A 321 7.06 -0.39 18.55
C CYS A 321 6.54 0.69 19.50
N GLN A 322 5.39 1.28 19.16
CA GLN A 322 4.75 2.35 19.93
C GLN A 322 3.39 1.86 20.45
N ASN A 323 3.06 2.22 21.69
CA ASN A 323 1.73 2.02 22.24
C ASN A 323 0.75 3.06 21.67
N LEU A 324 -0.34 2.62 21.06
CA LEU A 324 -1.35 3.51 20.48
C LEU A 324 -2.26 4.17 21.53
N SER A 325 -2.30 3.68 22.77
CA SER A 325 -3.20 4.25 23.77
C SER A 325 -2.72 5.60 24.30
N ASP A 326 -1.41 5.77 24.46
CA ASP A 326 -0.76 6.92 25.09
C ASP A 326 0.43 7.48 24.29
N GLY A 327 0.82 6.82 23.20
CA GLY A 327 1.91 7.24 22.34
C GLY A 327 3.30 6.94 22.90
N SER A 328 3.43 6.16 23.97
CA SER A 328 4.74 5.82 24.53
C SER A 328 5.50 4.84 23.66
N GLU A 329 6.83 4.95 23.65
CA GLU A 329 7.70 3.89 23.13
C GLU A 329 7.50 2.61 23.98
N VAL A 330 7.37 1.46 23.30
CA VAL A 330 7.45 0.12 23.91
C VAL A 330 8.88 -0.39 23.79
N TRP A 331 9.46 -0.30 22.60
CA TRP A 331 10.88 -0.56 22.34
C TRP A 331 11.31 0.14 21.06
N SER A 332 12.60 0.47 20.95
CA SER A 332 13.24 0.92 19.72
C SER A 332 14.56 0.20 19.45
N GLU A 333 14.89 0.01 18.17
CA GLU A 333 16.14 -0.58 17.69
C GLU A 333 16.70 0.20 16.50
N ARG A 334 17.82 0.88 16.71
CA ARG A 334 18.44 1.81 15.75
C ARG A 334 19.47 1.18 14.83
N LYS A 335 20.19 0.18 15.31
CA LYS A 335 21.44 -0.30 14.70
C LYS A 335 21.21 -1.51 13.80
N ALA A 336 20.21 -2.34 14.10
CA ALA A 336 20.03 -3.63 13.42
C ALA A 336 19.64 -3.52 11.93
N LEU A 337 18.85 -2.52 11.58
CA LEU A 337 18.37 -2.31 10.21
C LEU A 337 18.18 -0.81 9.96
N GLY A 338 18.56 -0.34 8.78
CA GLY A 338 18.35 1.05 8.41
C GLY A 338 16.88 1.36 8.13
N LYS A 339 16.64 2.60 7.71
CA LYS A 339 15.29 3.09 7.38
C LYS A 339 14.70 2.25 6.28
N GLY A 340 13.41 1.94 6.36
CA GLY A 340 12.79 1.09 5.36
C GLY A 340 11.27 1.06 5.41
N ALA A 341 10.69 0.41 4.42
CA ALA A 341 9.27 0.13 4.33
C ALA A 341 8.89 -1.16 5.06
N ILE A 342 7.61 -1.29 5.44
CA ILE A 342 7.11 -2.39 6.27
C ILE A 342 5.77 -2.92 5.77
N THR A 343 5.57 -4.23 5.85
CA THR A 343 4.27 -4.90 5.72
C THR A 343 4.14 -5.99 6.79
N TYR A 344 2.92 -6.42 7.08
CA TYR A 344 2.63 -7.50 8.03
C TYR A 344 2.00 -8.69 7.33
N ALA A 345 2.46 -9.89 7.69
CA ALA A 345 1.88 -11.14 7.25
C ALA A 345 2.14 -12.25 8.28
N ASP A 346 1.11 -13.02 8.64
CA ASP A 346 1.24 -14.24 9.44
C ASP A 346 2.10 -14.12 10.71
N GLY A 347 1.82 -13.09 11.52
CA GLY A 347 2.55 -12.82 12.78
C GLY A 347 3.93 -12.19 12.61
N LYS A 348 4.32 -11.83 11.39
CA LYS A 348 5.66 -11.34 11.04
C LYS A 348 5.59 -9.96 10.41
N LEU A 349 6.60 -9.15 10.67
CA LEU A 349 6.83 -7.89 9.95
C LEU A 349 7.91 -8.13 8.90
N ILE A 350 7.63 -7.80 7.64
CA ILE A 350 8.62 -7.83 6.56
C ILE A 350 9.07 -6.40 6.29
N CYS A 351 10.36 -6.14 6.53
CA CYS A 351 10.98 -4.84 6.47
C CYS A 351 11.99 -4.77 5.32
N LEU A 352 11.91 -3.72 4.50
CA LEU A 352 12.84 -3.48 3.38
C LEU A 352 13.61 -2.17 3.61
N ASP A 353 14.92 -2.28 3.85
CA ASP A 353 15.81 -1.12 4.00
C ASP A 353 15.99 -0.35 2.68
N GLU A 354 15.90 0.98 2.76
CA GLU A 354 15.89 1.88 1.61
C GLU A 354 17.28 2.10 0.99
N GLY A 355 18.36 1.71 1.67
CA GLY A 355 19.72 2.02 1.28
C GLY A 355 20.44 0.83 0.63
N LYS A 356 20.63 -0.22 1.40
CA LYS A 356 21.38 -1.43 1.05
C LYS A 356 20.49 -2.55 0.50
N GLY A 357 19.16 -2.39 0.50
CA GLY A 357 18.24 -3.42 0.02
C GLY A 357 18.23 -4.67 0.91
N HIS A 358 18.51 -4.51 2.20
CA HIS A 358 18.32 -5.58 3.17
C HIS A 358 16.83 -5.83 3.37
N VAL A 359 16.42 -7.09 3.25
CA VAL A 359 15.07 -7.55 3.55
C VAL A 359 15.14 -8.35 4.83
N VAL A 360 14.33 -7.98 5.82
CA VAL A 360 14.36 -8.59 7.15
C VAL A 360 12.96 -9.01 7.55
N MET A 361 12.86 -10.23 8.06
CA MET A 361 11.67 -10.73 8.74
C MET A 361 11.85 -10.55 10.25
N LEU A 362 10.92 -9.86 10.88
CA LEU A 362 10.86 -9.69 12.33
C LEU A 362 9.63 -10.42 12.90
N GLU A 363 9.76 -10.93 14.12
CA GLU A 363 8.59 -11.29 14.92
C GLU A 363 7.81 -10.00 15.25
N ALA A 364 6.48 -10.02 15.07
CA ALA A 364 5.63 -8.91 15.48
C ALA A 364 5.41 -8.92 17.01
N SER A 365 6.46 -8.59 17.78
CA SER A 365 6.49 -8.72 19.24
C SER A 365 6.57 -7.39 19.97
N THR A 366 5.99 -7.33 21.18
CA THR A 366 6.16 -6.24 22.14
C THR A 366 7.38 -6.41 23.05
N ASP A 367 8.04 -7.57 23.02
CA ASP A 367 9.16 -7.87 23.93
C ASP A 367 10.49 -7.25 23.48
N GLY A 368 10.55 -6.76 22.24
CA GLY A 368 11.74 -6.16 21.64
C GLY A 368 11.89 -6.48 20.16
N TYR A 369 12.95 -5.95 19.56
CA TYR A 369 13.35 -6.29 18.19
C TYR A 369 13.84 -7.74 18.13
N ARG A 370 13.16 -8.58 17.35
CA ARG A 370 13.50 -9.99 17.17
C ARG A 370 13.54 -10.34 15.69
N GLU A 371 14.75 -10.39 15.16
CA GLU A 371 15.01 -10.76 13.78
C GLU A 371 14.98 -12.28 13.59
N LEU A 372 14.11 -12.73 12.69
CA LEU A 372 13.93 -14.13 12.34
C LEU A 372 14.80 -14.53 11.14
N SER A 373 14.89 -13.65 10.14
CA SER A 373 15.61 -13.92 8.89
C SER A 373 16.00 -12.65 8.17
N ARG A 374 17.01 -12.76 7.31
CA ARG A 374 17.52 -11.67 6.50
C ARG A 374 18.05 -12.18 5.17
N PHE A 375 17.87 -11.39 4.12
CA PHE A 375 18.65 -11.49 2.90
C PHE A 375 18.86 -10.09 2.30
N THR A 376 19.58 -10.01 1.19
CA THR A 376 19.80 -8.77 0.46
C THR A 376 19.28 -8.93 -0.95
N LEU A 377 18.60 -7.91 -1.46
CA LEU A 377 18.24 -7.86 -2.88
C LEU A 377 19.51 -7.96 -3.74
N ASP A 378 19.50 -8.93 -4.63
CA ASP A 378 20.57 -9.19 -5.60
C ASP A 378 19.96 -9.66 -6.93
N PRO A 379 20.24 -9.00 -8.07
CA PRO A 379 20.99 -7.75 -8.21
C PRO A 379 20.31 -6.54 -7.54
N GLN A 380 20.89 -5.35 -7.68
CA GLN A 380 20.24 -4.07 -7.33
C GLN A 380 20.30 -3.14 -8.52
N SER A 381 19.33 -2.22 -8.61
CA SER A 381 19.20 -1.30 -9.73
C SER A 381 20.39 -0.36 -9.81
N GLU A 382 20.96 -0.29 -11.00
CA GLU A 382 22.04 0.64 -11.34
C GLU A 382 21.52 2.00 -11.83
N ILE A 383 20.20 2.13 -12.06
CA ILE A 383 19.57 3.34 -12.62
C ILE A 383 18.97 4.28 -11.58
N ARG A 384 19.21 4.03 -10.28
CA ARG A 384 18.79 4.92 -9.20
C ARG A 384 19.41 6.32 -9.40
N ALA A 385 18.61 7.37 -9.17
CA ALA A 385 19.16 8.71 -9.06
C ALA A 385 20.16 8.81 -7.89
N SER A 386 21.02 9.83 -7.88
CA SER A 386 22.05 10.00 -6.85
C SER A 386 21.49 10.06 -5.42
N ARG A 387 20.28 10.59 -5.23
CA ARG A 387 19.54 10.56 -3.95
C ARG A 387 18.41 9.52 -3.92
N GLY A 388 18.25 8.75 -4.98
CA GLY A 388 17.31 7.65 -5.07
C GLY A 388 17.63 6.54 -4.07
N LYS A 389 16.59 5.82 -3.67
CA LYS A 389 16.59 4.79 -2.62
C LYS A 389 15.59 3.71 -3.00
N ILE A 390 15.40 2.71 -2.15
CA ILE A 390 14.36 1.69 -2.31
C ILE A 390 13.17 2.10 -1.44
N TRP A 391 12.16 2.74 -2.03
CA TRP A 391 10.98 3.23 -1.28
C TRP A 391 9.69 2.47 -1.54
N THR A 392 9.70 1.49 -2.45
CA THR A 392 8.52 0.67 -2.71
C THR A 392 8.24 -0.23 -1.52
N HIS A 393 6.98 -0.30 -1.10
CA HIS A 393 6.57 -1.11 0.03
C HIS A 393 6.56 -2.60 -0.33
N PRO A 394 7.03 -3.49 0.56
CA PRO A 394 6.94 -4.94 0.34
C PRO A 394 5.46 -5.38 0.30
N VAL A 395 5.13 -6.30 -0.59
CA VAL A 395 3.78 -6.89 -0.69
C VAL A 395 3.87 -8.39 -0.50
N VAL A 396 3.01 -8.93 0.36
CA VAL A 396 2.88 -10.37 0.60
C VAL A 396 1.48 -10.80 0.21
N VAL A 397 1.36 -11.71 -0.76
CA VAL A 397 0.08 -12.27 -1.18
C VAL A 397 0.29 -13.61 -1.88
N ASN A 398 -0.61 -14.57 -1.65
CA ASN A 398 -0.57 -15.92 -2.22
C ASN A 398 0.74 -16.68 -1.97
N GLY A 399 1.31 -16.54 -0.77
CA GLY A 399 2.54 -17.19 -0.36
C GLY A 399 3.80 -16.59 -1.00
N LYS A 400 3.67 -15.43 -1.64
CA LYS A 400 4.76 -14.77 -2.36
C LYS A 400 5.08 -13.41 -1.77
N LEU A 401 6.37 -13.09 -1.73
CA LEU A 401 6.89 -11.77 -1.37
C LEU A 401 7.32 -11.04 -2.66
N TYR A 402 6.69 -9.90 -2.91
CA TYR A 402 6.99 -9.01 -4.03
C TYR A 402 7.75 -7.79 -3.53
N LEU A 403 8.88 -7.52 -4.17
CA LEU A 403 9.78 -6.41 -3.85
C LEU A 403 10.12 -5.66 -5.14
N ARG A 404 10.47 -4.38 -5.01
CA ARG A 404 10.86 -3.56 -6.16
C ARG A 404 12.00 -2.62 -5.80
N ASP A 405 12.91 -2.49 -6.75
CA ASP A 405 13.98 -1.51 -6.77
C ASP A 405 14.08 -0.92 -8.19
N GLN A 406 13.44 0.23 -8.41
CA GLN A 406 13.34 0.90 -9.72
C GLN A 406 12.81 -0.03 -10.81
N ASP A 407 13.68 -0.41 -11.76
CA ASP A 407 13.45 -1.28 -12.91
C ASP A 407 13.36 -2.76 -12.55
N LEU A 408 13.84 -3.14 -11.37
CA LEU A 408 13.89 -4.52 -10.91
C LEU A 408 12.69 -4.84 -10.01
N ILE A 409 11.92 -5.86 -10.38
CA ILE A 409 10.84 -6.44 -9.57
C ILE A 409 11.20 -7.88 -9.27
N TYR A 410 11.08 -8.27 -8.00
CA TYR A 410 11.44 -9.58 -7.51
C TYR A 410 10.20 -10.27 -6.96
N CYS A 411 10.07 -11.57 -7.22
CA CYS A 411 9.07 -12.43 -6.59
C CYS A 411 9.77 -13.60 -5.91
N TYR A 412 9.47 -13.80 -4.64
CA TYR A 412 10.01 -14.89 -3.83
C TYR A 412 8.90 -15.77 -3.28
N ASN A 413 9.11 -17.08 -3.26
CA ASN A 413 8.26 -18.02 -2.53
C ASN A 413 8.60 -17.96 -1.03
N ILE A 414 7.61 -17.63 -0.20
CA ILE A 414 7.75 -17.53 1.25
C ILE A 414 6.77 -18.46 1.98
N LYS A 415 6.27 -19.48 1.28
CA LYS A 415 5.37 -20.51 1.81
C LYS A 415 5.94 -21.91 1.66
#